data_AF-A0A0J8REA3-F1
#
_entry.id   AF-A0A0J8REA3-F1
#
_cell.length_a   1.000
_cell.length_b   1.000
_cell.length_c   1.000
_cell.angle_alpha   90.00
_cell.angle_beta   90.00
_cell.angle_gamma   90.00
#
_symmetry.space_group_name_H-M   'P 1'
#
loop_
_entity.id
_entity.type
_entity.pdbx_description
1 polymer ?
#
loop_
_entity_poly.entity_id
_entity_poly.type
_entity_poly.pdbx_seq_one_letter_code
_entity_poly.pdbx_strand_id
1 'polypeptide(L)'
;MDLGGEHSIRGSLLKMALCSRAQSSISLPYGAAAVTKRLEKRSERQNLENEMIPKFRDAYSELCVPKELLEHAAKRGGFDLFLSGGGFRGWGYLHMNRSKINPYPIPIINGFRVDCSEFCDTSGIMSSAAMEGSKIFGVSDRRASQVPAVACLVKSLTKAIPNIKTIQFCQGGVREGYLFKTLPEEIRLKSPLVVATAPYSTQSAFELSSLLLRALPCGVPENTDASVPLSFTETMIVALANIMFAHSSISRESRAAVALHSTINGLLASAHGISHADRALLALLLYERWRGDLSPSDQSLLRRLRQITSREEVWWCQYLGRVAALVCDIYPSGIIRDKIPRVDFVAGWAKGKKGKTHVRLEITLPNNSPGVDLSWLMGAKQSVEKAGKKKNWVRAVERIGEFEDWGLKIDVSLNEGRMQGK
;
A
#
# COMPACT_ATOMS: atom_id res chain seq x y z
N MET A 1 -7.15 -13.44 12.31
CA MET A 1 -7.50 -13.61 13.73
C MET A 1 -8.41 -12.47 14.15
N ASP A 2 -9.59 -12.77 14.68
CA ASP A 2 -10.53 -11.75 15.18
C ASP A 2 -10.58 -11.77 16.71
N LEU A 3 -10.42 -10.62 17.37
CA LEU A 3 -10.47 -10.49 18.83
C LEU A 3 -11.72 -9.73 19.28
N GLY A 4 -12.72 -10.49 19.76
CA GLY A 4 -13.99 -9.98 20.26
C GLY A 4 -13.92 -9.27 21.62
N GLY A 5 -14.98 -8.49 21.93
CA GLY A 5 -15.16 -7.77 23.19
C GLY A 5 -16.50 -8.06 23.88
N GLU A 6 -16.42 -8.33 25.18
CA GLU A 6 -17.47 -8.40 26.23
C GLU A 6 -18.62 -9.43 26.12
N HIS A 7 -19.29 -9.64 24.99
CA HIS A 7 -20.54 -10.44 24.94
C HIS A 7 -20.53 -11.62 23.97
N SER A 8 -19.41 -11.85 23.29
CA SER A 8 -19.27 -13.02 22.45
C SER A 8 -18.74 -14.16 23.30
N ILE A 9 -19.61 -15.13 23.58
CA ILE A 9 -19.23 -16.51 23.97
C ILE A 9 -18.30 -17.13 22.89
N ARG A 10 -18.11 -16.46 21.74
CA ARG A 10 -17.14 -16.84 20.71
C ARG A 10 -15.84 -16.06 20.84
N GLY A 11 -14.80 -16.85 20.79
CA GLY A 11 -13.43 -16.61 21.09
C GLY A 11 -12.63 -15.77 20.10
N SER A 12 -11.30 -15.81 20.27
CA SER A 12 -10.41 -15.44 19.18
C SER A 12 -10.66 -16.38 17.99
N LEU A 13 -10.97 -15.81 16.82
CA LEU A 13 -11.30 -16.57 15.61
C LEU A 13 -10.07 -16.65 14.72
N LEU A 14 -9.44 -17.82 14.59
CA LEU A 14 -8.41 -18.06 13.60
C LEU A 14 -9.07 -18.58 12.31
N LYS A 15 -8.81 -17.93 11.17
CA LYS A 15 -9.44 -18.24 9.88
C LYS A 15 -8.40 -18.17 8.77
N MET A 16 -8.52 -19.08 7.81
CA MET A 16 -7.72 -19.12 6.60
C MET A 16 -8.46 -18.42 5.45
N ALA A 17 -7.75 -17.55 4.72
CA ALA A 17 -8.37 -16.73 3.67
C ALA A 17 -8.43 -17.42 2.30
N LEU A 18 -7.65 -18.48 2.07
CA LEU A 18 -7.38 -19.02 0.71
C LEU A 18 -8.10 -20.33 0.37
N CYS A 19 -8.96 -20.87 1.24
CA CYS A 19 -9.69 -22.10 0.93
C CYS A 19 -11.20 -21.96 1.17
N SER A 20 -11.96 -22.04 0.08
CA SER A 20 -13.42 -22.22 0.08
C SER A 20 -13.86 -23.61 0.55
N ARG A 21 -12.92 -24.52 0.87
CA ARG A 21 -13.17 -25.95 1.10
C ARG A 21 -12.65 -26.56 2.41
N ALA A 22 -11.92 -25.84 3.27
CA ALA A 22 -11.46 -26.38 4.56
C ALA A 22 -12.44 -26.03 5.69
N GLN A 23 -12.55 -26.85 6.73
CA GLN A 23 -13.26 -26.53 7.98
C GLN A 23 -12.64 -25.25 8.57
N SER A 24 -13.29 -24.10 8.32
CA SER A 24 -12.51 -22.86 8.07
C SER A 24 -12.31 -21.94 9.27
N SER A 25 -12.67 -22.34 10.49
CA SER A 25 -12.51 -21.44 11.64
C SER A 25 -12.57 -22.11 12.99
N ILE A 26 -11.69 -21.70 13.90
CA ILE A 26 -11.62 -22.18 15.29
C ILE A 26 -11.84 -21.01 16.24
N SER A 27 -12.64 -21.23 17.29
CA SER A 27 -13.00 -20.23 18.30
C SER A 27 -12.43 -20.62 19.66
N LEU A 28 -11.54 -19.79 20.20
CA LEU A 28 -10.85 -20.04 21.49
C LEU A 28 -11.28 -19.04 22.57
N PRO A 29 -11.54 -19.44 23.83
CA PRO A 29 -12.17 -18.60 24.87
C PRO A 29 -11.28 -17.48 25.46
N TYR A 30 -10.52 -16.78 24.61
CA TYR A 30 -9.53 -15.76 24.93
C TYR A 30 -9.90 -14.40 24.33
N GLY A 31 -11.11 -13.92 24.61
CA GLY A 31 -11.49 -12.53 24.30
C GLY A 31 -10.74 -11.52 25.16
N ALA A 32 -10.55 -10.28 24.69
CA ALA A 32 -9.77 -9.26 25.41
C ALA A 32 -10.29 -9.05 26.84
N ALA A 33 -11.60 -8.91 27.02
CA ALA A 33 -12.22 -8.72 28.34
C ALA A 33 -12.09 -9.96 29.24
N ALA A 34 -12.19 -11.17 28.69
CA ALA A 34 -12.04 -12.41 29.44
C ALA A 34 -10.59 -12.55 29.95
N VAL A 35 -9.62 -12.28 29.08
CA VAL A 35 -8.19 -12.30 29.43
C VAL A 35 -7.87 -11.20 30.45
N THR A 36 -8.42 -9.99 30.32
CA THR A 36 -8.24 -8.91 31.32
C THR A 36 -8.67 -9.36 32.72
N LYS A 37 -9.89 -9.90 32.86
CA LYS A 37 -10.40 -10.40 34.15
C LYS A 37 -9.54 -11.51 34.75
N ARG A 38 -8.98 -12.39 33.90
CA ARG A 38 -8.09 -13.46 34.35
C ARG A 38 -6.72 -12.91 34.80
N LEU A 39 -6.19 -11.90 34.11
CA LEU A 39 -4.91 -11.27 34.47
C LEU A 39 -4.94 -10.46 35.77
N GLU A 40 -6.11 -10.00 36.21
CA GLU A 40 -6.30 -9.37 37.52
C GLU A 40 -6.03 -10.35 38.68
N LYS A 41 -6.21 -11.65 38.46
CA LYS A 41 -5.92 -12.69 39.44
C LYS A 41 -4.45 -13.09 39.36
N ARG A 42 -3.69 -12.80 40.43
CA ARG A 42 -2.25 -13.06 40.52
C ARG A 42 -1.87 -14.53 40.25
N SER A 43 -2.70 -15.48 40.67
CA SER A 43 -2.50 -16.93 40.46
C SER A 43 -2.62 -17.36 39.00
N GLU A 44 -3.45 -16.68 38.20
CA GLU A 44 -3.67 -17.05 36.79
C GLU A 44 -2.65 -16.38 35.86
N ARG A 45 -2.08 -15.23 36.25
CA ARG A 45 -1.17 -14.42 35.41
C ARG A 45 0.05 -15.18 34.88
N GLN A 46 0.65 -16.07 35.69
CA GLN A 46 1.83 -16.85 35.28
C GLN A 46 1.47 -18.08 34.45
N ASN A 47 0.26 -18.61 34.60
CA ASN A 47 -0.17 -19.85 33.95
C ASN A 47 -0.93 -19.61 32.64
N LEU A 48 -1.41 -18.39 32.41
CA LEU A 48 -2.28 -18.10 31.26
C LEU A 48 -1.56 -18.27 29.91
N GLU A 49 -0.30 -17.83 29.78
CA GLU A 49 0.49 -18.08 28.57
C GLU A 49 0.71 -19.59 28.36
N ASN A 50 1.05 -20.33 29.43
CA ASN A 50 1.27 -21.78 29.38
C ASN A 50 0.00 -22.56 29.01
N GLU A 51 -1.19 -22.04 29.34
CA GLU A 51 -2.47 -22.59 28.91
C GLU A 51 -2.78 -22.24 27.44
N MET A 52 -2.51 -20.99 27.02
CA MET A 52 -2.90 -20.48 25.71
C MET A 52 -2.05 -21.04 24.57
N ILE A 53 -0.74 -21.17 24.77
CA ILE A 53 0.20 -21.66 23.75
C ILE A 53 -0.20 -23.03 23.20
N PRO A 54 -0.44 -24.09 24.01
CA PRO A 54 -0.83 -25.39 23.48
C PRO A 54 -2.18 -25.30 22.73
N LYS A 55 -3.18 -24.57 23.26
CA LYS A 55 -4.46 -24.42 22.56
C LYS A 55 -4.35 -23.69 21.22
N PHE A 56 -3.44 -22.71 21.09
CA PHE A 56 -3.16 -22.09 19.80
C PHE A 56 -2.45 -23.04 18.85
N ARG A 57 -1.56 -23.91 19.34
CA ARG A 57 -0.88 -24.93 18.52
C ARG A 57 -1.85 -26.01 18.04
N ASP A 58 -2.74 -26.45 18.91
CA ASP A 58 -3.80 -27.41 18.59
C ASP A 58 -4.73 -26.79 17.54
N ALA A 59 -5.14 -25.54 17.74
CA ALA A 59 -5.94 -24.81 16.77
C ALA A 59 -5.22 -24.64 15.42
N TYR A 60 -3.94 -24.29 15.42
CA TYR A 60 -3.16 -24.21 14.17
C TYR A 60 -3.09 -25.55 13.43
N SER A 61 -2.97 -26.66 14.17
CA SER A 61 -2.91 -28.01 13.61
C SER A 61 -4.27 -28.43 13.04
N GLU A 62 -5.36 -28.15 13.75
CA GLU A 62 -6.74 -28.44 13.33
C GLU A 62 -7.17 -27.64 12.09
N LEU A 63 -6.57 -26.47 11.84
CA LEU A 63 -6.83 -25.72 10.61
C LEU A 63 -6.37 -26.46 9.34
N CYS A 64 -5.51 -27.48 9.46
CA CYS A 64 -5.04 -28.29 8.34
C CYS A 64 -4.57 -27.41 7.16
N VAL A 65 -3.63 -26.50 7.44
CA VAL A 65 -3.16 -25.48 6.49
C VAL A 65 -2.75 -26.15 5.15
N PRO A 66 -3.44 -25.84 4.03
CA PRO A 66 -3.14 -26.42 2.72
C PRO A 66 -1.68 -26.23 2.31
N LYS A 67 -1.16 -27.22 1.58
CA LYS A 67 0.25 -27.25 1.16
C LYS A 67 0.62 -26.03 0.32
N GLU A 68 -0.29 -25.55 -0.51
CA GLU A 68 -0.10 -24.38 -1.36
C GLU A 68 0.18 -23.13 -0.52
N LEU A 69 -0.47 -23.01 0.64
CA LEU A 69 -0.25 -21.91 1.58
C LEU A 69 1.06 -22.04 2.35
N LEU A 70 1.46 -23.26 2.71
CA LEU A 70 2.77 -23.53 3.31
C LEU A 70 3.89 -23.16 2.34
N GLU A 71 3.78 -23.58 1.08
CA GLU A 71 4.75 -23.27 0.03
C GLU A 71 4.81 -21.76 -0.26
N HIS A 72 3.66 -21.09 -0.31
CA HIS A 72 3.58 -19.64 -0.48
C HIS A 72 4.24 -18.89 0.68
N ALA A 73 3.98 -19.31 1.92
CA ALA A 73 4.63 -18.76 3.10
C ALA A 73 6.14 -18.99 3.05
N ALA A 74 6.61 -20.21 2.74
CA ALA A 74 8.03 -20.53 2.63
C ALA A 74 8.73 -19.64 1.59
N LYS A 75 8.16 -19.48 0.39
CA LYS A 75 8.70 -18.60 -0.67
C LYS A 75 8.76 -17.13 -0.27
N ARG A 76 7.85 -16.68 0.59
CA ARG A 76 7.76 -15.28 1.04
C ARG A 76 8.48 -15.01 2.35
N GLY A 77 9.05 -16.01 3.01
CA GLY A 77 9.73 -15.90 4.30
C GLY A 77 8.78 -15.91 5.51
N GLY A 78 7.54 -16.36 5.34
CA GLY A 78 6.56 -16.58 6.41
C GLY A 78 5.13 -16.18 6.06
N PHE A 79 4.23 -16.38 7.02
CA PHE A 79 2.81 -16.02 6.91
C PHE A 79 2.56 -14.54 7.16
N ASP A 80 1.56 -14.01 6.46
CA ASP A 80 0.95 -12.73 6.77
C ASP A 80 -0.27 -12.96 7.67
N LEU A 81 -0.23 -12.37 8.87
CA LEU A 81 -1.27 -12.50 9.88
C LEU A 81 -2.20 -11.29 9.84
N PHE A 82 -3.46 -11.52 9.48
CA PHE A 82 -4.49 -10.47 9.46
C PHE A 82 -5.21 -10.39 10.80
N LEU A 83 -5.21 -9.23 11.44
CA LEU A 83 -5.82 -9.01 12.76
C LEU A 83 -7.02 -8.09 12.69
N SER A 84 -8.17 -8.52 13.22
CA SER A 84 -9.40 -7.74 13.33
C SER A 84 -9.91 -7.69 14.78
N GLY A 85 -10.83 -6.78 15.06
CA GLY A 85 -11.45 -6.67 16.38
C GLY A 85 -10.91 -5.53 17.24
N GLY A 86 -11.67 -5.17 18.27
CA GLY A 86 -11.46 -3.93 19.03
C GLY A 86 -10.11 -3.85 19.75
N GLY A 87 -9.69 -4.95 20.38
CA GLY A 87 -8.41 -5.03 21.08
C GLY A 87 -7.21 -4.93 20.13
N PHE A 88 -7.23 -5.66 19.01
CA PHE A 88 -6.16 -5.57 18.02
C PHE A 88 -6.11 -4.23 17.30
N ARG A 89 -7.25 -3.54 17.07
CA ARG A 89 -7.22 -2.17 16.55
C ARG A 89 -6.53 -1.21 17.51
N GLY A 90 -6.83 -1.28 18.81
CA GLY A 90 -6.11 -0.49 19.82
C GLY A 90 -4.61 -0.77 19.81
N TRP A 91 -4.25 -2.06 19.77
CA TRP A 91 -2.87 -2.50 19.67
C TRP A 91 -2.15 -1.94 18.43
N GLY A 92 -2.79 -1.98 17.26
CA GLY A 92 -2.19 -1.44 16.04
C GLY A 92 -2.05 0.09 16.05
N TYR A 93 -2.94 0.84 16.70
CA TYR A 93 -2.74 2.29 16.90
C TYR A 93 -1.55 2.59 17.82
N LEU A 94 -1.28 1.74 18.83
CA LEU A 94 -0.06 1.87 19.65
C LEU A 94 1.20 1.63 18.83
N HIS A 95 1.20 0.61 17.96
CA HIS A 95 2.29 0.35 17.01
C HIS A 95 2.49 1.52 16.05
N MET A 96 1.41 2.07 15.50
CA MET A 96 1.45 3.23 14.61
C MET A 96 2.06 4.46 15.29
N ASN A 97 1.72 4.70 16.56
CA ASN A 97 2.27 5.80 17.36
C ASN A 97 3.76 5.61 17.69
N ARG A 98 4.21 4.36 17.86
CA ARG A 98 5.63 4.01 18.07
C ARG A 98 6.45 3.87 16.79
N SER A 99 5.81 3.98 15.62
CA SER A 99 6.51 3.91 14.34
C SER A 99 7.67 4.90 14.31
N LYS A 100 8.78 4.51 13.65
CA LYS A 100 9.92 5.41 13.40
C LYS A 100 9.50 6.68 12.66
N ILE A 101 8.36 6.63 11.97
CA ILE A 101 7.75 7.76 11.28
C ILE A 101 6.59 8.25 12.15
N ASN A 102 6.80 9.35 12.87
CA ASN A 102 5.83 9.94 13.79
C ASN A 102 5.68 11.45 13.53
N PRO A 103 4.46 11.98 13.30
CA PRO A 103 3.19 11.27 13.19
C PRO A 103 3.12 10.38 11.95
N TYR A 104 2.62 9.16 12.08
CA TYR A 104 2.44 8.26 10.94
C TYR A 104 1.50 8.90 9.89
N PRO A 105 1.83 8.85 8.57
CA PRO A 105 1.17 9.69 7.58
C PRO A 105 -0.27 9.28 7.23
N ILE A 106 -0.65 8.03 7.48
CA ILE A 106 -2.00 7.50 7.17
C ILE A 106 -2.68 7.13 8.49
N PRO A 107 -3.48 8.03 9.09
CA PRO A 107 -3.99 7.89 10.47
C PRO A 107 -5.24 7.00 10.55
N ILE A 108 -5.30 5.91 9.77
CA ILE A 108 -6.37 4.91 9.83
C ILE A 108 -5.76 3.54 10.07
N ILE A 109 -6.45 2.67 10.81
CA ILE A 109 -5.90 1.35 11.12
C ILE A 109 -5.95 0.38 9.92
N ASN A 110 -6.88 0.61 8.99
CA ASN A 110 -7.12 -0.30 7.88
C ASN A 110 -5.95 -0.33 6.90
N GLY A 111 -5.27 -1.48 6.82
CA GLY A 111 -4.14 -1.65 5.92
C GLY A 111 -2.80 -1.27 6.53
N PHE A 112 -2.76 -0.90 7.82
CA PHE A 112 -1.54 -0.73 8.58
C PHE A 112 -0.85 -2.08 8.78
N ARG A 113 0.47 -2.13 8.55
CA ARG A 113 1.27 -3.35 8.59
C ARG A 113 2.52 -3.13 9.42
N VAL A 114 2.92 -4.16 10.15
CA VAL A 114 4.17 -4.22 10.93
C VAL A 114 4.85 -5.56 10.73
N ASP A 115 6.17 -5.59 10.92
CA ASP A 115 6.93 -6.84 10.92
C ASP A 115 6.72 -7.61 12.24
N CYS A 116 6.92 -8.92 12.19
CA CYS A 116 6.76 -9.78 13.36
C CYS A 116 7.70 -9.41 14.51
N SER A 117 8.91 -8.94 14.21
CA SER A 117 9.87 -8.48 15.22
C SER A 117 9.34 -7.29 16.01
N GLU A 118 8.80 -6.28 15.32
CA GLU A 118 8.18 -5.11 15.94
C GLU A 118 6.90 -5.52 16.70
N PHE A 119 6.07 -6.36 16.09
CA PHE A 119 4.84 -6.86 16.70
C PHE A 119 5.09 -7.63 18.01
N CYS A 120 6.21 -8.36 18.09
CA CYS A 120 6.63 -9.11 19.27
C CYS A 120 7.16 -8.23 20.42
N ASP A 121 7.55 -6.97 20.18
CA ASP A 121 7.95 -6.01 21.24
C ASP A 121 6.73 -5.50 22.03
N THR A 122 6.09 -6.43 22.72
CA THR A 122 4.98 -6.19 23.63
C THR A 122 5.38 -5.33 24.83
N SER A 123 6.63 -5.47 25.31
CA SER A 123 7.19 -4.67 26.40
C SER A 123 7.17 -3.19 26.09
N GLY A 124 7.75 -2.77 24.96
CA GLY A 124 7.80 -1.37 24.60
C GLY A 124 6.40 -0.79 24.31
N ILE A 125 5.49 -1.60 23.77
CA ILE A 125 4.09 -1.18 23.55
C ILE A 125 3.39 -0.94 24.88
N MET A 126 3.54 -1.85 25.84
CA MET A 126 3.00 -1.69 27.18
C MET A 126 3.57 -0.46 27.89
N SER A 127 4.88 -0.23 27.80
CA SER A 127 5.52 0.96 28.35
C SER A 127 4.94 2.24 27.74
N SER A 128 4.78 2.28 26.41
CA SER A 128 4.18 3.45 25.73
C SER A 128 2.73 3.69 26.13
N ALA A 129 1.94 2.64 26.34
CA ALA A 129 0.54 2.78 26.77
C ALA A 129 0.40 3.20 28.23
N ALA A 130 1.40 2.90 29.07
CA ALA A 130 1.42 3.24 30.49
C ALA A 130 1.95 4.65 30.78
N MET A 131 2.48 5.37 29.78
CA MET A 131 2.96 6.74 29.98
C MET A 131 1.77 7.67 30.30
N GLU A 132 1.74 8.18 31.53
CA GLU A 132 0.72 9.13 31.99
C GLU A 132 0.63 10.35 31.05
N GLY A 133 -0.60 10.77 30.75
CA GLY A 133 -0.87 11.93 29.86
C GLY A 133 -0.76 11.65 28.36
N SER A 134 -0.32 10.46 27.93
CA SER A 134 -0.23 10.12 26.50
C SER A 134 -1.61 9.78 25.91
N LYS A 135 -2.38 10.80 25.48
CA LYS A 135 -3.55 10.57 24.64
C LYS A 135 -3.12 10.11 23.25
N ILE A 136 -3.03 8.80 23.06
CA ILE A 136 -2.68 8.20 21.77
C ILE A 136 -3.91 8.20 20.87
N PHE A 137 -3.78 8.78 19.68
CA PHE A 137 -4.84 8.81 18.68
C PHE A 137 -5.33 7.39 18.36
N GLY A 138 -6.65 7.19 18.36
CA GLY A 138 -7.26 5.89 18.07
C GLY A 138 -7.27 4.90 19.25
N VAL A 139 -6.75 5.27 20.42
CA VAL A 139 -6.78 4.44 21.65
C VAL A 139 -7.66 5.12 22.71
N SER A 140 -8.86 4.58 22.94
CA SER A 140 -9.73 5.01 24.05
C SER A 140 -9.27 4.41 25.38
N ASP A 141 -9.73 4.95 26.52
CA ASP A 141 -9.44 4.41 27.86
C ASP A 141 -9.76 2.91 27.97
N ARG A 142 -10.88 2.48 27.39
CA ARG A 142 -11.25 1.05 27.30
C ARG A 142 -10.23 0.19 26.53
N ARG A 143 -9.60 0.73 25.49
CA ARG A 143 -8.57 0.00 24.72
C ARG A 143 -7.24 0.01 25.47
N ALA A 144 -6.92 1.11 26.16
CA ALA A 144 -5.74 1.21 27.01
C ALA A 144 -5.79 0.16 28.15
N SER A 145 -6.94 -0.02 28.80
CA SER A 145 -7.10 -1.04 29.87
C SER A 145 -6.97 -2.48 29.38
N GLN A 146 -7.17 -2.73 28.07
CA GLN A 146 -7.04 -4.05 27.45
C GLN A 146 -5.61 -4.37 26.97
N VAL A 147 -4.68 -3.41 27.00
CA VAL A 147 -3.31 -3.58 26.49
C VAL A 147 -2.58 -4.78 27.12
N PRO A 148 -2.61 -5.01 28.45
CA PRO A 148 -1.94 -6.17 29.05
C PRO A 148 -2.52 -7.50 28.57
N ALA A 149 -3.84 -7.55 28.35
CA ALA A 149 -4.52 -8.74 27.85
C ALA A 149 -4.13 -9.04 26.40
N VAL A 150 -4.10 -8.01 25.55
CA VAL A 150 -3.66 -8.16 24.15
C VAL A 150 -2.18 -8.54 24.09
N ALA A 151 -1.33 -8.00 24.96
CA ALA A 151 0.08 -8.37 25.04
C ALA A 151 0.28 -9.86 25.36
N CYS A 152 -0.45 -10.40 26.35
CA CYS A 152 -0.43 -11.83 26.70
C CYS A 152 -0.89 -12.71 25.53
N LEU A 153 -1.97 -12.30 24.86
CA LEU A 153 -2.48 -12.94 23.64
C LEU A 153 -1.44 -12.98 22.52
N VAL A 154 -0.80 -11.83 22.23
CA VAL A 154 0.21 -11.70 21.18
C VAL A 154 1.41 -12.59 21.47
N LYS A 155 1.96 -12.56 22.70
CA LYS A 155 3.07 -13.43 23.10
C LYS A 155 2.75 -14.90 22.93
N SER A 156 1.55 -15.32 23.37
CA SER A 156 1.13 -16.71 23.29
C SER A 156 0.95 -17.14 21.83
N LEU A 157 0.37 -16.26 21.01
CA LEU A 157 0.11 -16.50 19.58
C LEU A 157 1.41 -16.65 18.78
N THR A 158 2.38 -15.73 18.96
CA THR A 158 3.63 -15.74 18.18
C THR A 158 4.57 -16.87 18.59
N LYS A 159 4.46 -17.39 19.82
CA LYS A 159 5.13 -18.63 20.25
C LYS A 159 4.47 -19.90 19.69
N ALA A 160 3.17 -19.85 19.39
CA ALA A 160 2.40 -21.01 18.96
C ALA A 160 2.38 -21.20 17.43
N ILE A 161 2.26 -20.09 16.68
CA ILE A 161 2.18 -20.13 15.21
C ILE A 161 3.59 -19.89 14.63
N PRO A 162 4.17 -20.85 13.90
CA PRO A 162 5.50 -20.71 13.34
C PRO A 162 5.53 -19.72 12.17
N ASN A 163 6.70 -19.11 11.95
CA ASN A 163 7.04 -18.35 10.74
C ASN A 163 6.05 -17.23 10.39
N ILE A 164 5.54 -16.48 11.37
CA ILE A 164 4.81 -15.24 11.09
C ILE A 164 5.84 -14.20 10.62
N LYS A 165 5.65 -13.66 9.41
CA LYS A 165 6.52 -12.64 8.85
C LYS A 165 6.00 -11.24 9.17
N THR A 166 4.72 -11.00 8.86
CA THR A 166 4.14 -9.67 9.01
C THR A 166 2.72 -9.74 9.55
N ILE A 167 2.28 -8.64 10.14
CA ILE A 167 0.97 -8.48 10.73
C ILE A 167 0.27 -7.32 10.05
N GLN A 168 -0.94 -7.56 9.53
CA GLN A 168 -1.77 -6.53 8.94
C GLN A 168 -3.04 -6.30 9.77
N PHE A 169 -3.23 -5.06 10.22
CA PHE A 169 -4.41 -4.67 10.97
C PHE A 169 -5.57 -4.34 10.03
N CYS A 170 -6.73 -4.89 10.37
CA CYS A 170 -7.95 -4.82 9.59
C CYS A 170 -9.02 -4.04 10.37
N GLN A 171 -9.68 -3.09 9.70
CA GLN A 171 -10.82 -2.40 10.28
C GLN A 171 -12.09 -3.25 10.19
N GLY A 172 -12.31 -3.90 9.05
CA GLY A 172 -13.43 -4.82 8.83
C GLY A 172 -13.34 -6.08 9.69
N GLY A 173 -14.49 -6.64 10.00
CA GLY A 173 -14.63 -7.88 10.77
C GLY A 173 -15.83 -8.69 10.27
N VAL A 174 -16.55 -9.32 11.21
CA VAL A 174 -17.65 -10.25 10.88
C VAL A 174 -18.77 -9.58 10.08
N ARG A 175 -19.12 -8.33 10.37
CA ARG A 175 -20.22 -7.61 9.70
C ARG A 175 -19.90 -7.36 8.23
N GLU A 176 -18.72 -6.81 7.97
CA GLU A 176 -18.23 -6.53 6.62
C GLU A 176 -18.00 -7.85 5.86
N GLY A 177 -17.52 -8.90 6.54
CA GLY A 177 -17.37 -10.23 5.96
C GLY A 177 -18.70 -10.89 5.58
N TYR A 178 -19.77 -10.67 6.35
CA TYR A 178 -21.12 -11.13 6.01
C TYR A 178 -21.64 -10.44 4.76
N LEU A 179 -21.56 -9.10 4.69
CA LEU A 179 -21.92 -8.33 3.51
C LEU A 179 -21.07 -8.69 2.29
N PHE A 180 -19.76 -8.88 2.49
CA PHE A 180 -18.87 -9.31 1.41
C PHE A 180 -19.31 -10.65 0.83
N LYS A 181 -19.74 -11.60 1.67
CA LYS A 181 -20.23 -12.92 1.22
C LYS A 181 -21.50 -12.83 0.36
N THR A 182 -22.34 -11.82 0.54
CA THR A 182 -23.55 -11.64 -0.28
C THR A 182 -23.25 -11.04 -1.65
N LEU A 183 -22.02 -10.56 -1.89
CA LEU A 183 -21.62 -10.05 -3.20
C LEU A 183 -21.38 -11.20 -4.20
N PRO A 184 -21.73 -11.00 -5.49
CA PRO A 184 -21.36 -11.92 -6.56
C PRO A 184 -19.86 -12.22 -6.55
N GLU A 185 -19.49 -13.45 -6.89
CA GLU A 185 -18.07 -13.88 -6.90
C GLU A 185 -17.20 -13.00 -7.80
N GLU A 186 -17.70 -12.63 -8.97
CA GLU A 186 -17.05 -11.72 -9.90
C GLU A 186 -16.68 -10.37 -9.28
N ILE A 187 -17.50 -9.86 -8.35
CA ILE A 187 -17.22 -8.62 -7.62
C ILE A 187 -16.18 -8.86 -6.52
N ARG A 188 -16.28 -9.99 -5.81
CA ARG A 188 -15.33 -10.37 -4.74
C ARG A 188 -13.91 -10.58 -5.25
N LEU A 189 -13.75 -10.97 -6.52
CA LEU A 189 -12.46 -11.17 -7.16
C LEU A 189 -11.79 -9.87 -7.67
N LYS A 190 -12.50 -8.75 -7.70
CA LYS A 190 -11.94 -7.47 -8.15
C LYS A 190 -10.97 -6.90 -7.11
N SER A 191 -9.92 -6.23 -7.60
CA SER A 191 -9.00 -5.47 -6.75
C SER A 191 -9.75 -4.34 -6.02
N PRO A 192 -9.68 -4.24 -4.68
CA PRO A 192 -10.31 -3.16 -3.93
C PRO A 192 -9.85 -1.76 -4.36
N LEU A 193 -8.57 -1.64 -4.77
CA LEU A 193 -8.01 -0.38 -5.26
C LEU A 193 -8.64 0.06 -6.60
N VAL A 194 -8.84 -0.90 -7.52
CA VAL A 194 -9.51 -0.65 -8.80
C VAL A 194 -10.98 -0.32 -8.59
N VAL A 195 -11.67 -1.05 -7.72
CA VAL A 195 -13.09 -0.78 -7.38
C VAL A 195 -13.25 0.61 -6.76
N ALA A 196 -12.35 1.00 -5.85
CA ALA A 196 -12.40 2.31 -5.19
C ALA A 196 -12.15 3.47 -6.15
N THR A 197 -11.35 3.26 -7.20
CA THR A 197 -11.03 4.30 -8.19
C THR A 197 -12.00 4.33 -9.37
N ALA A 198 -12.72 3.25 -9.65
CA ALA A 198 -13.64 3.13 -10.78
C ALA A 198 -14.68 4.26 -10.91
N PRO A 199 -15.27 4.81 -9.83
CA PRO A 199 -16.21 5.94 -9.94
C PRO A 199 -15.62 7.22 -10.54
N TYR A 200 -14.29 7.34 -10.57
CA TYR A 200 -13.58 8.49 -11.14
C TYR A 200 -13.11 8.27 -12.58
N SER A 201 -13.29 7.05 -13.10
CA SER A 201 -12.80 6.65 -14.43
C SER A 201 -13.42 7.48 -15.55
N THR A 202 -12.57 7.84 -16.51
CA THR A 202 -13.02 8.46 -17.77
C THR A 202 -13.40 7.38 -18.78
N GLN A 203 -14.05 7.77 -19.88
CA GLN A 203 -14.48 6.85 -20.93
C GLN A 203 -13.33 5.99 -21.49
N SER A 204 -12.11 6.52 -21.54
CA SER A 204 -10.93 5.82 -22.08
C SER A 204 -9.97 5.31 -21.02
N ALA A 205 -10.44 5.07 -19.78
CA ALA A 205 -9.58 4.63 -18.68
C ALA A 205 -8.80 3.34 -19.02
N PHE A 206 -9.41 2.40 -19.76
CA PHE A 206 -8.75 1.18 -20.21
C PHE A 206 -7.58 1.47 -21.16
N GLU A 207 -7.80 2.25 -22.21
CA GLU A 207 -6.77 2.61 -23.18
C GLU A 207 -5.66 3.44 -22.54
N LEU A 208 -6.01 4.34 -21.61
CA LEU A 208 -5.06 5.13 -20.84
C LEU A 208 -4.22 4.25 -19.91
N SER A 209 -4.81 3.25 -19.25
CA SER A 209 -4.05 2.28 -18.45
C SER A 209 -3.08 1.47 -19.30
N SER A 210 -3.52 1.05 -20.50
CA SER A 210 -2.69 0.34 -21.47
C SER A 210 -1.51 1.20 -21.95
N LEU A 211 -1.76 2.48 -22.19
CA LEU A 211 -0.72 3.44 -22.55
C LEU A 211 0.30 3.62 -21.42
N LEU A 212 -0.15 3.78 -20.17
CA LEU A 212 0.74 3.88 -19.00
C LEU A 212 1.56 2.60 -18.77
N LEU A 213 0.98 1.42 -19.01
CA LEU A 213 1.69 0.13 -18.91
C LEU A 213 2.86 0.07 -19.90
N ARG A 214 2.68 0.55 -21.14
CA ARG A 214 3.76 0.58 -22.16
C ARG A 214 4.89 1.54 -21.83
N ALA A 215 4.68 2.48 -20.90
CA ALA A 215 5.72 3.33 -20.36
C ALA A 215 6.57 2.67 -19.25
N LEU A 216 6.24 1.44 -18.83
CA LEU A 216 7.08 0.65 -17.92
C LEU A 216 7.98 -0.30 -18.72
N PRO A 217 9.30 -0.33 -18.45
CA PRO A 217 10.19 -1.32 -19.04
C PRO A 217 9.74 -2.74 -18.73
N CYS A 218 9.79 -3.61 -19.73
CA CYS A 218 9.55 -5.03 -19.54
C CYS A 218 10.85 -5.79 -19.20
N GLY A 219 10.71 -6.87 -18.44
CA GLY A 219 11.81 -7.76 -18.06
C GLY A 219 12.74 -7.18 -16.98
N VAL A 220 13.67 -8.02 -16.54
CA VAL A 220 14.73 -7.63 -15.60
C VAL A 220 16.01 -7.40 -16.42
N PRO A 221 16.65 -6.22 -16.31
CA PRO A 221 17.89 -5.96 -17.00
C PRO A 221 19.00 -6.85 -16.45
N GLU A 222 19.81 -7.42 -17.35
CA GLU A 222 20.89 -8.33 -16.97
C GLU A 222 21.97 -7.64 -16.12
N ASN A 223 22.42 -8.34 -15.06
CA ASN A 223 23.53 -7.95 -14.20
C ASN A 223 23.36 -6.58 -13.53
N THR A 224 22.16 -6.28 -13.03
CA THR A 224 21.88 -5.03 -12.31
C THR A 224 20.73 -5.20 -11.30
N ASP A 225 20.75 -4.36 -10.27
CA ASP A 225 19.65 -4.27 -9.29
C ASP A 225 18.47 -3.40 -9.76
N ALA A 226 18.56 -2.81 -10.97
CA ALA A 226 17.49 -1.98 -11.51
C ALA A 226 16.30 -2.86 -11.91
N SER A 227 15.11 -2.58 -11.36
CA SER A 227 13.88 -3.26 -11.75
C SER A 227 12.67 -2.35 -11.52
N VAL A 228 11.55 -2.68 -12.15
CA VAL A 228 10.24 -2.11 -11.79
C VAL A 228 9.78 -2.82 -10.51
N PRO A 229 9.48 -2.09 -9.40
CA PRO A 229 9.04 -2.71 -8.17
C PRO A 229 7.75 -3.50 -8.37
N LEU A 230 7.63 -4.63 -7.67
CA LEU A 230 6.47 -5.53 -7.77
C LEU A 230 5.14 -4.88 -7.38
N SER A 231 5.18 -3.73 -6.71
CA SER A 231 4.00 -2.93 -6.35
C SER A 231 3.38 -2.18 -7.54
N PHE A 232 4.11 -1.99 -8.64
CA PHE A 232 3.60 -1.40 -9.88
C PHE A 232 2.87 -2.45 -10.73
N THR A 233 1.88 -3.09 -10.11
CA THR A 233 1.02 -4.09 -10.74
C THR A 233 0.08 -3.47 -11.76
N GLU A 234 -0.46 -4.28 -12.67
CA GLU A 234 -1.54 -3.86 -13.58
C GLU A 234 -2.69 -3.17 -12.83
N THR A 235 -3.07 -3.69 -11.66
CA THR A 235 -4.15 -3.10 -10.86
C THR A 235 -3.82 -1.70 -10.32
N MET A 236 -2.54 -1.43 -9.98
CA MET A 236 -2.07 -0.09 -9.60
C MET A 236 -2.15 0.87 -10.79
N ILE A 237 -1.80 0.40 -11.99
CA ILE A 237 -1.83 1.24 -13.20
C ILE A 237 -3.26 1.54 -13.64
N VAL A 238 -4.16 0.55 -13.59
CA VAL A 238 -5.60 0.76 -13.81
C VAL A 238 -6.15 1.74 -12.78
N ALA A 239 -5.79 1.60 -11.50
CA ALA A 239 -6.24 2.53 -10.47
C ALA A 239 -5.78 3.97 -10.70
N LEU A 240 -4.52 4.16 -11.12
CA LEU A 240 -4.00 5.47 -11.52
C LEU A 240 -4.78 6.03 -12.73
N ALA A 241 -4.96 5.24 -13.78
CA ALA A 241 -5.68 5.65 -14.99
C ALA A 241 -7.14 6.06 -14.68
N ASN A 242 -7.79 5.34 -13.77
CA ASN A 242 -9.13 5.67 -13.30
C ASN A 242 -9.20 7.05 -12.63
N ILE A 243 -8.22 7.42 -11.80
CA ILE A 243 -8.36 8.60 -10.91
C ILE A 243 -7.47 9.80 -11.28
N MET A 244 -6.58 9.69 -12.26
CA MET A 244 -5.61 10.74 -12.60
C MET A 244 -6.21 12.07 -13.11
N PHE A 245 -7.51 12.11 -13.42
CA PHE A 245 -8.25 13.32 -13.80
C PHE A 245 -9.12 13.90 -12.67
N ALA A 246 -9.24 13.23 -11.53
CA ALA A 246 -10.22 13.58 -10.49
C ALA A 246 -10.03 14.98 -9.90
N HIS A 247 -8.83 15.55 -10.02
CA HIS A 247 -8.47 16.87 -9.48
C HIS A 247 -8.34 17.97 -10.56
N SER A 248 -8.80 17.73 -11.79
CA SER A 248 -8.65 18.66 -12.91
C SER A 248 -9.40 19.99 -12.73
N SER A 249 -10.49 20.00 -11.95
CA SER A 249 -11.26 21.21 -11.62
C SER A 249 -10.71 21.99 -10.42
N ILE A 250 -9.68 21.46 -9.74
CA ILE A 250 -9.05 22.12 -8.60
C ILE A 250 -8.05 23.17 -9.10
N SER A 251 -7.91 24.27 -8.34
CA SER A 251 -6.94 25.33 -8.64
C SER A 251 -5.52 24.78 -8.80
N ARG A 252 -4.71 25.45 -9.64
CA ARG A 252 -3.37 24.99 -10.02
C ARG A 252 -2.46 24.84 -8.80
N GLU A 253 -2.63 25.73 -7.84
CA GLU A 253 -1.85 25.89 -6.61
C GLU A 253 -2.18 24.78 -5.59
N SER A 254 -3.41 24.26 -5.61
CA SER A 254 -3.88 23.31 -4.58
C SER A 254 -3.96 21.87 -5.07
N ARG A 255 -4.10 21.63 -6.39
CA ARG A 255 -4.38 20.29 -6.93
C ARG A 255 -3.33 19.23 -6.57
N ALA A 256 -2.05 19.60 -6.47
CA ALA A 256 -0.99 18.66 -6.06
C ALA A 256 -1.13 18.25 -4.59
N ALA A 257 -1.47 19.21 -3.72
CA ALA A 257 -1.76 18.93 -2.31
C ALA A 257 -3.01 18.06 -2.17
N VAL A 258 -4.13 18.45 -2.81
CA VAL A 258 -5.39 17.66 -2.76
C VAL A 258 -5.17 16.24 -3.28
N ALA A 259 -4.39 16.08 -4.35
CA ALA A 259 -4.02 14.77 -4.88
C ALA A 259 -3.20 13.93 -3.89
N LEU A 260 -2.23 14.54 -3.18
CA LEU A 260 -1.46 13.87 -2.14
C LEU A 260 -2.34 13.37 -0.99
N HIS A 261 -3.38 14.13 -0.64
CA HIS A 261 -4.35 13.80 0.42
C HIS A 261 -5.45 12.81 -0.02
N SER A 262 -5.61 12.60 -1.33
CA SER A 262 -6.74 11.85 -1.92
C SER A 262 -6.93 10.44 -1.36
N THR A 263 -5.84 9.75 -1.01
CA THR A 263 -5.88 8.37 -0.49
C THR A 263 -5.87 8.29 1.02
N ILE A 264 -5.93 9.42 1.72
CA ILE A 264 -5.80 9.49 3.19
C ILE A 264 -7.09 10.02 3.80
N ASN A 265 -7.41 11.27 3.50
CA ASN A 265 -8.60 11.98 4.00
C ASN A 265 -9.41 12.62 2.86
N GLY A 266 -9.07 12.35 1.61
CA GLY A 266 -9.80 12.78 0.41
C GLY A 266 -10.68 11.68 -0.19
N LEU A 267 -10.72 11.65 -1.53
CA LEU A 267 -11.63 10.82 -2.34
C LEU A 267 -11.70 9.34 -1.93
N LEU A 268 -10.58 8.73 -1.56
CA LEU A 268 -10.50 7.31 -1.21
C LEU A 268 -10.39 7.06 0.31
N ALA A 269 -10.73 8.05 1.14
CA ALA A 269 -10.68 7.89 2.61
C ALA A 269 -11.55 6.73 3.11
N SER A 270 -12.72 6.52 2.50
CA SER A 270 -13.69 5.48 2.86
C SER A 270 -13.39 4.10 2.24
N ALA A 271 -12.36 3.99 1.40
CA ALA A 271 -12.05 2.74 0.71
C ALA A 271 -11.54 1.67 1.70
N HIS A 272 -12.07 0.46 1.62
CA HIS A 272 -11.65 -0.66 2.47
C HIS A 272 -10.75 -1.63 1.68
N GLY A 273 -9.98 -2.46 2.37
CA GLY A 273 -9.15 -3.49 1.72
C GLY A 273 -7.91 -2.98 0.97
N ILE A 274 -7.57 -1.69 1.09
CA ILE A 274 -6.36 -1.11 0.51
C ILE A 274 -5.27 -0.99 1.59
N SER A 275 -4.04 -1.43 1.27
CA SER A 275 -2.89 -1.33 2.17
C SER A 275 -2.39 0.13 2.30
N HIS A 276 -1.65 0.42 3.37
CA HIS A 276 -1.00 1.73 3.51
C HIS A 276 0.05 1.98 2.43
N ALA A 277 0.75 0.94 1.98
CA ALA A 277 1.70 1.04 0.87
C ALA A 277 0.96 1.46 -0.41
N ASP A 278 -0.13 0.79 -0.80
CA ASP A 278 -0.88 1.14 -2.01
C ASP A 278 -1.47 2.54 -1.95
N ARG A 279 -1.98 2.96 -0.78
CA ARG A 279 -2.45 4.34 -0.56
C ARG A 279 -1.32 5.35 -0.78
N ALA A 280 -0.15 5.08 -0.22
CA ALA A 280 1.02 5.95 -0.37
C ALA A 280 1.49 6.03 -1.82
N LEU A 281 1.61 4.89 -2.51
CA LEU A 281 2.02 4.83 -3.91
C LEU A 281 1.07 5.59 -4.82
N LEU A 282 -0.24 5.37 -4.67
CA LEU A 282 -1.25 6.08 -5.47
C LEU A 282 -1.26 7.59 -5.15
N ALA A 283 -1.13 7.99 -3.88
CA ALA A 283 -0.98 9.41 -3.51
C ALA A 283 0.25 10.05 -4.14
N LEU A 284 1.41 9.38 -4.10
CA LEU A 284 2.65 9.87 -4.71
C LEU A 284 2.55 9.96 -6.23
N LEU A 285 1.92 8.98 -6.88
CA LEU A 285 1.67 9.01 -8.33
C LEU A 285 0.78 10.19 -8.72
N LEU A 286 -0.32 10.42 -7.97
CA LEU A 286 -1.23 11.54 -8.23
C LEU A 286 -0.60 12.89 -7.91
N TYR A 287 0.23 12.97 -6.90
CA TYR A 287 1.03 14.16 -6.58
C TYR A 287 1.99 14.51 -7.73
N GLU A 288 2.77 13.55 -8.23
CA GLU A 288 3.73 13.74 -9.33
C GLU A 288 3.02 14.02 -10.66
N ARG A 289 1.83 13.44 -10.85
CA ARG A 289 0.90 13.77 -11.95
C ARG A 289 0.59 15.26 -12.02
N TRP A 290 0.54 15.97 -10.89
CA TRP A 290 0.32 17.42 -10.86
C TRP A 290 1.60 18.26 -10.80
N ARG A 291 2.78 17.63 -11.00
CA ARG A 291 4.10 18.28 -11.06
C ARG A 291 4.56 18.92 -9.74
N GLY A 292 3.95 18.51 -8.64
CA GLY A 292 4.62 18.44 -7.35
C GLY A 292 4.84 19.71 -6.54
N ASP A 293 4.18 20.83 -6.84
CA ASP A 293 4.34 22.05 -6.02
C ASP A 293 3.51 21.98 -4.74
N LEU A 294 4.12 22.22 -3.57
CA LEU A 294 3.48 22.05 -2.25
C LEU A 294 3.85 23.15 -1.26
N SER A 295 2.85 23.50 -0.45
CA SER A 295 3.02 24.27 0.78
C SER A 295 3.98 23.57 1.77
N PRO A 296 4.65 24.31 2.68
CA PRO A 296 5.49 23.71 3.71
C PRO A 296 4.78 22.66 4.58
N SER A 297 3.48 22.83 4.84
CA SER A 297 2.69 21.85 5.60
C SER A 297 2.56 20.52 4.87
N ASP A 298 2.34 20.53 3.56
CA ASP A 298 2.17 19.30 2.77
C ASP A 298 3.51 18.64 2.43
N GLN A 299 4.61 19.40 2.37
CA GLN A 299 5.96 18.82 2.23
C GLN A 299 6.30 17.84 3.36
N SER A 300 5.83 18.15 4.58
CA SER A 300 5.98 17.28 5.74
C SER A 300 5.24 15.95 5.52
N LEU A 301 4.01 15.99 5.02
CA LEU A 301 3.24 14.79 4.67
C LEU A 301 3.91 13.98 3.56
N LEU A 302 4.33 14.65 2.48
CA LEU A 302 5.03 14.01 1.35
C LEU A 302 6.24 13.22 1.83
N ARG A 303 7.08 13.83 2.70
CA ARG A 303 8.26 13.17 3.25
C ARG A 303 7.89 11.88 3.99
N ARG A 304 6.86 11.93 4.84
CA ARG A 304 6.43 10.77 5.62
C ARG A 304 5.83 9.67 4.75
N LEU A 305 5.07 10.01 3.70
CA LEU A 305 4.57 9.04 2.71
C LEU A 305 5.71 8.36 1.94
N ARG A 306 6.74 9.12 1.56
CA ARG A 306 7.96 8.55 0.96
C ARG A 306 8.68 7.62 1.93
N GLN A 307 8.68 7.91 3.23
CA GLN A 307 9.36 7.07 4.22
C GLN A 307 8.67 5.72 4.50
N ILE A 308 7.35 5.60 4.27
CA ILE A 308 6.62 4.32 4.41
C ILE A 308 6.66 3.44 3.15
N THR A 309 7.29 3.91 2.07
CA THR A 309 7.50 3.17 0.80
C THR A 309 9.00 3.07 0.52
N SER A 310 9.46 2.17 -0.34
CA SER A 310 10.88 2.04 -0.69
C SER A 310 11.40 3.22 -1.53
N ARG A 311 12.72 3.45 -1.57
CA ARG A 311 13.32 4.51 -2.40
C ARG A 311 13.11 4.26 -3.89
N GLU A 312 13.11 2.98 -4.29
CA GLU A 312 12.82 2.51 -5.64
C GLU A 312 11.39 2.90 -6.02
N GLU A 313 10.41 2.57 -5.18
CA GLU A 313 9.01 2.92 -5.40
C GLU A 313 8.78 4.42 -5.52
N VAL A 314 9.40 5.22 -4.65
CA VAL A 314 9.27 6.69 -4.70
C VAL A 314 9.75 7.24 -6.04
N TRP A 315 10.89 6.76 -6.54
CA TRP A 315 11.42 7.18 -7.84
C TRP A 315 10.51 6.73 -9.00
N TRP A 316 9.95 5.51 -8.93
CA TRP A 316 8.99 5.04 -9.93
C TRP A 316 7.68 5.83 -9.90
N CYS A 317 7.23 6.29 -8.73
CA CYS A 317 6.12 7.24 -8.62
C CYS A 317 6.46 8.58 -9.32
N GLN A 318 7.69 9.08 -9.16
CA GLN A 318 8.15 10.29 -9.88
C GLN A 318 8.16 10.10 -11.38
N TYR A 319 8.74 9.00 -11.86
CA TYR A 319 8.81 8.68 -13.28
C TYR A 319 7.41 8.54 -13.89
N LEU A 320 6.61 7.61 -13.37
CA LEU A 320 5.31 7.26 -13.95
C LEU A 320 4.28 8.37 -13.73
N GLY A 321 4.32 9.08 -12.59
CA GLY A 321 3.47 10.24 -12.36
C GLY A 321 3.71 11.35 -13.38
N ARG A 322 4.96 11.58 -13.79
CA ARG A 322 5.29 12.57 -14.84
C ARG A 322 4.91 12.09 -16.24
N VAL A 323 4.98 10.79 -16.51
CA VAL A 323 4.40 10.21 -17.73
C VAL A 323 2.88 10.41 -17.74
N ALA A 324 2.20 10.14 -16.62
CA ALA A 324 0.75 10.39 -16.49
C ALA A 324 0.40 11.88 -16.68
N ALA A 325 1.24 12.80 -16.21
CA ALA A 325 1.09 14.23 -16.48
C ALA A 325 1.12 14.53 -17.98
N LEU A 326 2.08 13.95 -18.71
CA LEU A 326 2.16 14.08 -20.16
C LEU A 326 0.91 13.50 -20.84
N VAL A 327 0.48 12.30 -20.46
CA VAL A 327 -0.72 11.66 -21.01
C VAL A 327 -1.95 12.55 -20.84
N CYS A 328 -2.16 13.10 -19.65
CA CYS A 328 -3.31 13.95 -19.40
C CYS A 328 -3.23 15.31 -20.06
N ASP A 329 -2.03 15.84 -20.32
CA ASP A 329 -1.90 17.07 -21.09
C ASP A 329 -2.26 16.83 -22.57
N ILE A 330 -2.00 15.63 -23.12
CA ILE A 330 -2.39 15.22 -24.49
C ILE A 330 -3.89 14.89 -24.59
N TYR A 331 -4.44 14.29 -23.53
CA TYR A 331 -5.86 13.93 -23.41
C TYR A 331 -6.50 14.65 -22.22
N PRO A 332 -6.73 15.98 -22.28
CA PRO A 332 -7.20 16.77 -21.14
C PRO A 332 -8.57 16.34 -20.60
N SER A 333 -9.43 15.77 -21.45
CA SER A 333 -10.73 15.21 -21.05
C SER A 333 -10.67 13.73 -20.67
N GLY A 334 -9.50 13.09 -20.76
CA GLY A 334 -9.32 11.65 -20.56
C GLY A 334 -10.07 10.78 -21.56
N ILE A 335 -10.32 11.30 -22.77
CA ILE A 335 -11.00 10.60 -23.86
C ILE A 335 -10.05 10.47 -25.05
N ILE A 336 -9.87 9.25 -25.53
CA ILE A 336 -9.18 8.92 -26.77
C ILE A 336 -10.25 8.70 -27.85
N ARG A 337 -10.42 9.68 -28.74
CA ARG A 337 -11.44 9.64 -29.81
C ARG A 337 -11.01 8.75 -30.97
N ASP A 338 -12.01 8.10 -31.59
CA ASP A 338 -11.88 7.31 -32.83
C ASP A 338 -10.84 6.19 -32.80
N LYS A 339 -10.38 5.80 -31.59
CA LYS A 339 -9.27 4.87 -31.36
C LYS A 339 -7.97 5.27 -32.10
N ILE A 340 -7.83 6.54 -32.48
CA ILE A 340 -6.59 7.08 -33.05
C ILE A 340 -5.76 7.61 -31.87
N PRO A 341 -4.72 6.88 -31.42
CA PRO A 341 -3.84 7.37 -30.38
C PRO A 341 -3.13 8.63 -30.89
N ARG A 342 -3.02 9.65 -30.04
CA ARG A 342 -2.20 10.86 -30.28
C ARG A 342 -0.76 10.71 -29.81
N VAL A 343 -0.49 9.67 -29.03
CA VAL A 343 0.82 9.36 -28.47
C VAL A 343 0.89 7.88 -28.17
N ASP A 344 2.09 7.32 -28.27
CA ASP A 344 2.41 6.01 -27.75
C ASP A 344 3.76 5.99 -27.06
N PHE A 345 3.96 4.98 -26.22
CA PHE A 345 5.18 4.79 -25.46
C PHE A 345 5.78 3.43 -25.74
N VAL A 346 7.11 3.39 -25.81
CA VAL A 346 7.87 2.15 -25.69
C VAL A 346 8.96 2.39 -24.65
N ALA A 347 8.84 1.70 -23.52
CA ALA A 347 9.85 1.74 -22.47
C ALA A 347 10.73 0.48 -22.49
N GLY A 348 12.01 0.67 -22.17
CA GLY A 348 12.97 -0.42 -22.12
C GLY A 348 14.18 -0.09 -21.24
N TRP A 349 15.07 -1.06 -21.14
CA TRP A 349 16.33 -0.91 -20.42
C TRP A 349 17.45 -0.59 -21.40
N ALA A 350 18.34 0.33 -21.02
CA ALA A 350 19.53 0.64 -21.81
C ALA A 350 20.76 0.78 -20.90
N LYS A 351 21.95 0.57 -21.46
CA LYS A 351 23.24 0.72 -20.76
C LYS A 351 23.90 2.02 -21.20
N GLY A 352 24.31 2.83 -20.24
CA GLY A 352 25.05 4.07 -20.51
C GLY A 352 26.55 3.82 -20.75
N LYS A 353 27.29 4.88 -21.09
CA LYS A 353 28.76 4.84 -21.36
C LYS A 353 29.62 4.22 -20.24
N LYS A 354 29.11 4.11 -19.00
CA LYS A 354 29.79 3.51 -17.84
C LYS A 354 29.16 2.18 -17.41
N GLY A 355 28.43 1.49 -18.29
CA GLY A 355 27.72 0.25 -17.99
C GLY A 355 26.49 0.39 -17.08
N LYS A 356 26.23 1.56 -16.49
CA LYS A 356 25.06 1.80 -15.64
C LYS A 356 23.76 1.69 -16.43
N THR A 357 22.85 0.85 -15.94
CA THR A 357 21.49 0.69 -16.44
C THR A 357 20.68 1.97 -16.24
N HIS A 358 19.87 2.30 -17.24
CA HIS A 358 18.94 3.42 -17.21
C HIS A 358 17.65 3.06 -17.94
N VAL A 359 16.60 3.83 -17.66
CA VAL A 359 15.31 3.69 -18.35
C VAL A 359 15.41 4.42 -19.68
N ARG A 360 15.03 3.74 -20.77
CA ARG A 360 14.77 4.36 -22.07
C ARG A 360 13.26 4.50 -22.22
N LEU A 361 12.79 5.68 -22.57
CA LEU A 361 11.39 5.93 -22.92
C LEU A 361 11.35 6.57 -24.31
N GLU A 362 10.80 5.84 -25.27
CA GLU A 362 10.48 6.35 -26.59
C GLU A 362 9.04 6.85 -26.60
N ILE A 363 8.86 8.09 -27.05
CA ILE A 363 7.55 8.72 -27.22
C ILE A 363 7.31 8.86 -28.72
N THR A 364 6.31 8.14 -29.23
CA THR A 364 5.96 8.16 -30.66
C THR A 364 4.70 8.98 -30.88
N LEU A 365 4.74 9.83 -31.90
CA LEU A 365 3.60 10.64 -32.34
C LEU A 365 3.19 10.17 -33.74
N PRO A 366 1.94 9.74 -33.92
CA PRO A 366 1.43 9.45 -35.24
C PRO A 366 1.38 10.73 -36.10
N ASN A 367 1.72 10.58 -37.38
CA ASN A 367 1.66 11.65 -38.37
C ASN A 367 0.27 12.32 -38.35
N ASN A 368 0.25 13.65 -38.37
CA ASN A 368 -0.96 14.49 -38.30
C ASN A 368 -1.78 14.34 -37.00
N SER A 369 -1.15 14.03 -35.86
CA SER A 369 -1.82 14.04 -34.55
C SER A 369 -2.46 15.41 -34.28
N PRO A 370 -3.81 15.53 -34.28
CA PRO A 370 -4.45 16.83 -34.19
C PRO A 370 -4.26 17.43 -32.79
N GLY A 371 -3.72 18.65 -32.75
CA GLY A 371 -3.63 19.45 -31.52
C GLY A 371 -2.43 19.13 -30.63
N VAL A 372 -1.40 18.45 -31.13
CA VAL A 372 -0.13 18.25 -30.40
C VAL A 372 0.99 19.03 -31.08
N ASP A 373 1.47 20.09 -30.42
CA ASP A 373 2.62 20.88 -30.87
C ASP A 373 3.94 20.25 -30.38
N LEU A 374 4.90 20.08 -31.30
CA LEU A 374 6.26 19.65 -31.01
C LEU A 374 6.95 20.48 -29.93
N SER A 375 6.69 21.79 -29.90
CA SER A 375 7.28 22.70 -28.89
C SER A 375 6.81 22.35 -27.47
N TRP A 376 5.54 22.00 -27.33
CA TRP A 376 4.95 21.58 -26.06
C TRP A 376 5.49 20.21 -25.61
N LEU A 377 5.64 19.27 -26.55
CA LEU A 377 6.21 17.94 -26.29
C LEU A 377 7.65 18.00 -25.79
N MET A 378 8.44 18.96 -26.26
CA MET A 378 9.78 19.20 -25.73
C MET A 378 9.74 19.54 -24.24
N GLY A 379 8.75 20.32 -23.79
CA GLY A 379 8.52 20.58 -22.36
C GLY A 379 8.10 19.32 -21.59
N ALA A 380 7.27 18.47 -22.18
CA ALA A 380 6.84 17.21 -21.58
C ALA A 380 8.00 16.20 -21.46
N LYS A 381 8.80 16.02 -22.53
CA LYS A 381 10.07 15.28 -22.54
C LYS A 381 10.99 15.72 -21.41
N GLN A 382 11.26 17.02 -21.33
CA GLN A 382 12.13 17.58 -20.28
C GLN A 382 11.61 17.29 -18.87
N SER A 383 10.28 17.25 -18.67
CA SER A 383 9.68 16.93 -17.37
C SER A 383 10.01 15.50 -16.95
N VAL A 384 9.84 14.53 -17.86
CA VAL A 384 10.16 13.12 -17.61
C VAL A 384 11.67 12.96 -17.39
N GLU A 385 12.51 13.53 -18.27
CA GLU A 385 13.98 13.49 -18.13
C GLU A 385 14.48 14.09 -16.82
N LYS A 386 13.79 15.11 -16.27
CA LYS A 386 14.15 15.68 -14.97
C LYS A 386 14.13 14.62 -13.88
N ALA A 387 13.25 13.61 -13.90
CA ALA A 387 13.24 12.55 -12.87
C ALA A 387 14.52 11.69 -12.91
N GLY A 388 15.21 11.67 -14.06
CA GLY A 388 16.46 10.95 -14.25
C GLY A 388 17.71 11.73 -13.83
N LYS A 389 17.58 13.02 -13.48
CA LYS A 389 18.72 13.88 -13.07
C LYS A 389 19.02 13.67 -11.59
N LYS A 390 20.31 13.53 -11.26
CA LYS A 390 20.80 13.32 -9.87
C LYS A 390 20.19 14.25 -8.83
N LYS A 391 20.00 15.53 -9.16
CA LYS A 391 19.39 16.52 -8.23
C LYS A 391 17.93 16.23 -7.84
N ASN A 392 17.26 15.37 -8.61
CA ASN A 392 15.89 14.94 -8.38
C ASN A 392 15.80 13.48 -7.94
N TRP A 393 16.95 12.81 -7.72
CA TRP A 393 16.96 11.47 -7.16
C TRP A 393 16.42 11.49 -5.73
N VAL A 394 15.96 10.33 -5.29
CA VAL A 394 15.42 10.15 -3.95
C VAL A 394 16.56 10.32 -2.96
N ARG A 395 16.48 11.35 -2.11
CA ARG A 395 17.57 11.73 -1.24
C ARG A 395 17.63 10.84 -0.01
N ALA A 396 18.83 10.35 0.33
CA ALA A 396 19.04 9.54 1.54
C ALA A 396 18.66 10.30 2.81
N VAL A 397 18.98 11.60 2.87
CA VAL A 397 18.70 12.47 4.03
C VAL A 397 17.20 12.59 4.37
N GLU A 398 16.32 12.30 3.41
CA GLU A 398 14.87 12.33 3.63
C GLU A 398 14.32 10.99 4.14
N ARG A 399 15.17 9.97 4.27
CA ARG A 399 14.78 8.57 4.52
C ARG A 399 15.47 8.00 5.75
N ILE A 400 14.79 7.04 6.39
CA ILE A 400 15.28 6.39 7.60
C ILE A 400 16.14 5.19 7.19
N GLY A 401 17.39 5.15 7.65
CA GLY A 401 18.30 4.02 7.43
C GLY A 401 18.98 3.98 6.05
N GLU A 402 18.87 5.04 5.26
CA GLU A 402 19.49 5.16 3.94
C GLU A 402 20.72 6.07 4.00
N PHE A 403 21.78 5.70 3.29
CA PHE A 403 23.05 6.43 3.28
C PHE A 403 23.39 7.04 1.91
N GLU A 404 22.78 6.54 0.83
CA GLU A 404 23.06 6.99 -0.53
C GLU A 404 21.79 7.40 -1.27
N ASP A 405 21.89 8.47 -2.05
CA ASP A 405 20.80 8.92 -2.93
C ASP A 405 20.54 7.86 -4.00
N TRP A 406 19.27 7.62 -4.31
CA TRP A 406 18.85 6.57 -5.24
C TRP A 406 18.04 7.11 -6.40
N GLY A 407 18.37 6.66 -7.61
CA GLY A 407 17.60 6.95 -8.81
C GLY A 407 18.24 6.36 -10.05
N LEU A 408 17.45 6.22 -11.09
CA LEU A 408 17.92 5.81 -12.41
C LEU A 408 18.00 7.02 -13.32
N LYS A 409 18.90 6.97 -14.31
CA LYS A 409 18.83 7.93 -15.42
C LYS A 409 17.64 7.57 -16.31
N ILE A 410 17.17 8.57 -17.05
CA ILE A 410 16.14 8.39 -18.06
C ILE A 410 16.67 9.00 -19.35
N ASP A 411 16.62 8.23 -20.43
CA ASP A 411 16.84 8.70 -21.79
C ASP A 411 15.49 8.73 -22.50
N VAL A 412 15.09 9.91 -23.00
CA VAL A 412 13.80 10.10 -23.65
C VAL A 412 14.04 10.47 -25.11
N SER A 413 13.48 9.69 -26.04
CA SER A 413 13.50 9.98 -27.48
C SER A 413 12.10 10.36 -27.97
N LEU A 414 12.03 11.24 -28.96
CA LEU A 414 10.80 11.61 -29.65
C LEU A 414 10.90 11.10 -31.08
N ASN A 415 9.90 10.33 -31.51
CA ASN A 415 9.82 9.78 -32.87
C ASN A 415 8.53 10.25 -33.54
N GLU A 416 8.64 10.74 -34.77
CA GLU A 416 7.50 11.00 -35.66
C GLU A 416 7.37 9.85 -36.65
N GLY A 417 6.18 9.26 -36.78
CA GLY A 417 5.98 8.18 -37.74
C GLY A 417 4.67 7.41 -37.60
N ARG A 418 4.44 6.45 -38.51
CA ARG A 418 3.33 5.49 -38.36
C ARG A 418 3.58 4.61 -37.13
N MET A 419 2.61 4.59 -36.22
CA MET A 419 2.54 3.59 -35.14
C MET A 419 2.66 2.20 -35.77
N GLN A 420 3.67 1.42 -35.41
CA GLN A 420 3.70 0.01 -35.81
C GLN A 420 2.57 -0.68 -35.06
N GLY A 421 1.52 -1.07 -35.78
CA GLY A 421 0.45 -1.88 -35.23
C GLY A 421 1.04 -3.19 -34.70
N LYS A 422 0.88 -3.43 -33.40
CA LYS A 422 1.07 -4.74 -32.80
C LYS A 422 -0.28 -5.29 -32.38
#